data_AF-A0A3B5RDX7-F1
#
_entry.id   AF-A0A3B5RDX7-F1
#
_cell.length_a   1.000
_cell.length_b   1.000
_cell.length_c   1.000
_cell.angle_alpha   90.00
_cell.angle_beta   90.00
_cell.angle_gamma   90.00
#
_symmetry.space_group_name_H-M   'P 1'
#
loop_
_entity.id
_entity.type
_entity.pdbx_description
1 polymer ?
#
loop_
_entity_poly.entity_id
_entity_poly.type
_entity_poly.pdbx_seq_one_letter_code
_entity_poly.pdbx_strand_id
1 'polypeptide(L)'
;LIRLMLVSESLQVLIRFCSKCSSGENPSRTSKLPAGGVVLLVLVGLLAAALIIIYRLCEFILINFSWILLYQMSAEKLQSEVHKNMITFIYLCSDLFEGETFLKCEAGWEKHGGNCYYFSTSKSSWINSRRSCADHGSDLVKIDSREDRLRGLMVEDDDKFWIGLTDSVEEGRWFWVDGSPLDESLSFWSQNEPDDWKGENPAGEDCVRMGERGGSHDLTCWFDKACNVSLKSICEKPAAPGRPCV
;
A
#
# COMPACT_ATOMS: atom_id res chain seq x y z
N LEU A 1 16.30 41.20 -30.83
CA LEU A 1 16.56 42.58 -31.33
C LEU A 1 17.89 43.15 -30.82
N ILE A 2 18.24 43.03 -29.54
CA ILE A 2 19.54 43.50 -29.00
C ILE A 2 20.75 42.71 -29.56
N ARG A 3 20.60 41.41 -29.87
CA ARG A 3 21.66 40.58 -30.50
C ARG A 3 22.07 40.98 -31.92
N LEU A 4 21.26 41.77 -32.64
CA LEU A 4 21.56 42.19 -34.02
C LEU A 4 22.27 43.54 -34.10
N MET A 5 22.20 44.38 -33.06
CA MET A 5 22.84 45.71 -33.08
C MET A 5 24.33 45.67 -32.71
N LEU A 6 24.77 44.74 -31.85
CA LEU A 6 26.17 44.66 -31.41
C LEU A 6 27.12 44.06 -32.46
N VAL A 7 26.62 43.23 -33.37
CA VAL A 7 27.43 42.65 -34.47
C VAL A 7 27.78 43.70 -35.52
N SER A 8 26.97 44.76 -35.65
CA SER A 8 27.15 45.82 -36.63
C SER A 8 28.33 46.75 -36.32
N GLU A 9 28.54 47.11 -35.04
CA GLU A 9 29.60 48.06 -34.67
C GLU A 9 31.00 47.43 -34.68
N SER A 10 31.13 46.16 -34.26
CA SER A 10 32.41 45.45 -34.29
C SER A 10 32.91 45.16 -35.71
N LEU A 11 31.99 44.94 -36.66
CA LEU A 11 32.31 44.71 -38.08
C LEU A 11 32.74 46.02 -38.79
N GLN A 12 32.16 47.16 -38.41
CA GLN A 12 32.55 48.49 -38.93
C GLN A 12 33.97 48.90 -38.53
N VAL A 13 34.44 48.51 -37.33
CA VAL A 13 35.81 48.79 -36.85
C VAL A 13 36.85 47.95 -37.61
N LEU A 14 36.56 46.67 -37.89
CA LEU A 14 37.42 45.77 -38.66
C LEU A 14 37.56 46.19 -40.13
N ILE A 15 36.48 46.67 -40.76
CA ILE A 15 36.50 47.13 -42.15
C ILE A 15 37.31 48.43 -42.31
N ARG A 16 37.26 49.37 -41.34
CA ARG A 16 38.10 50.59 -41.36
C ARG A 16 39.59 50.30 -41.17
N PHE A 17 39.96 49.25 -40.43
CA PHE A 17 41.36 48.83 -40.30
C PHE A 17 41.89 48.16 -41.58
N CYS A 18 41.07 47.38 -42.28
CA CYS A 18 41.48 46.74 -43.54
C CYS A 18 41.62 47.70 -44.73
N SER A 19 40.81 48.76 -44.80
CA SER A 19 40.85 49.71 -45.94
C SER A 19 42.11 50.56 -46.01
N LYS A 20 42.90 50.67 -44.93
CA LYS A 20 44.10 51.53 -44.89
C LYS A 20 45.39 50.84 -45.33
N CYS A 21 45.32 49.55 -45.70
CA CYS A 21 46.47 48.75 -46.12
C CYS A 21 46.58 48.50 -47.64
N SER A 22 45.70 49.09 -48.48
CA SER A 22 45.63 48.77 -49.92
C SER A 22 45.98 49.94 -50.86
N SER A 23 46.92 50.81 -50.50
CA SER A 23 47.56 51.70 -51.48
C SER A 23 49.06 51.59 -51.32
N GLY A 24 49.71 51.01 -52.33
CA GLY A 24 51.05 50.44 -52.25
C GLY A 24 52.20 51.44 -52.34
N GLU A 25 53.32 51.02 -51.77
CA GLU A 25 54.68 51.34 -52.19
C GLU A 25 55.61 50.15 -51.81
N ASN A 26 56.57 49.85 -52.70
CA ASN A 26 57.36 48.62 -52.78
C ASN A 26 58.53 48.57 -51.76
N PRO A 27 59.29 47.46 -51.61
CA PRO A 27 59.59 46.88 -50.30
C PRO A 27 61.09 46.94 -49.96
N SER A 28 61.47 47.63 -48.89
CA SER A 28 62.75 47.35 -48.21
C SER A 28 62.82 48.01 -46.84
N ARG A 29 62.48 47.26 -45.79
CA ARG A 29 63.03 47.44 -44.44
C ARG A 29 62.58 46.26 -43.60
N THR A 30 63.50 45.35 -43.30
CA THR A 30 63.36 44.41 -42.19
C THR A 30 63.38 45.23 -40.90
N SER A 31 62.23 45.76 -40.51
CA SER A 31 62.04 46.35 -39.18
C SER A 31 62.11 45.23 -38.15
N LYS A 32 63.32 44.98 -37.63
CA LYS A 32 63.47 44.23 -36.38
C LYS A 32 62.71 45.00 -35.30
N LEU A 33 61.53 44.50 -34.94
CA LEU A 33 60.77 45.02 -33.80
C LEU A 33 61.68 44.98 -32.57
N PRO A 34 61.83 46.09 -31.81
CA PRO A 34 62.59 46.06 -30.58
C PRO A 34 61.97 45.02 -29.63
N ALA A 35 62.78 44.29 -28.87
CA ALA A 35 62.33 43.17 -28.04
C ALA A 35 61.12 43.52 -27.14
N GLY A 36 61.02 44.77 -26.67
CA GLY A 36 59.87 45.27 -25.90
C GLY A 36 58.54 45.32 -26.67
N GLY A 37 58.56 45.55 -27.99
CA GLY A 37 57.35 45.54 -28.82
C GLY A 37 56.78 44.14 -29.04
N VAL A 38 57.66 43.13 -29.15
CA VAL A 38 57.25 41.72 -29.24
C VAL A 38 56.61 41.25 -27.92
N VAL A 39 57.19 41.63 -26.78
CA VAL A 39 56.62 41.31 -25.45
C VAL A 39 55.23 41.92 -25.27
N LEU A 40 55.01 43.16 -25.69
CA LEU A 40 53.71 43.82 -25.59
C LEU A 40 52.62 43.10 -26.43
N LEU A 41 52.94 42.68 -27.65
CA LEU A 41 52.00 41.96 -28.51
C LEU A 41 51.63 40.59 -27.93
N VAL A 42 52.58 39.88 -27.33
CA VAL A 42 52.33 38.60 -26.64
C VAL A 42 51.42 38.82 -25.44
N LEU A 43 51.66 39.83 -24.61
CA LEU A 43 50.81 40.14 -23.45
C LEU A 43 49.38 40.51 -23.86
N VAL A 44 49.21 41.31 -24.90
CA VAL A 44 47.88 41.67 -25.45
C VAL A 44 47.17 40.42 -25.98
N GLY A 45 47.87 39.53 -26.67
CA GLY A 45 47.31 38.26 -27.15
C GLY A 45 46.87 37.35 -26.01
N LEU A 46 47.67 37.23 -24.94
CA LEU A 46 47.34 36.44 -23.75
C LEU A 46 46.14 37.03 -22.99
N LEU A 47 46.06 38.35 -22.86
CA LEU A 47 44.90 39.03 -22.26
C LEU A 47 43.63 38.80 -23.09
N ALA A 48 43.70 38.92 -24.41
CA ALA A 48 42.58 38.65 -25.30
C ALA A 48 42.11 37.19 -25.20
N ALA A 49 43.04 36.23 -25.19
CA ALA A 49 42.73 34.81 -25.02
C ALA A 49 42.08 34.54 -23.64
N ALA A 50 42.60 35.12 -22.57
CA ALA A 50 42.04 35.00 -21.23
C ALA A 50 40.61 35.57 -21.16
N LEU A 51 40.35 36.73 -21.75
CA LEU A 51 39.01 37.33 -21.82
C LEU A 51 38.02 36.47 -22.60
N ILE A 52 38.46 35.86 -23.71
CA ILE A 52 37.62 34.93 -24.49
C ILE A 52 37.29 33.69 -23.66
N ILE A 53 38.28 33.11 -22.95
CA ILE A 53 38.05 31.95 -22.09
C ILE A 53 37.08 32.30 -20.96
N ILE A 54 37.27 33.44 -20.29
CA ILE A 54 36.36 33.91 -19.24
C ILE A 54 34.94 34.11 -19.79
N TYR A 55 34.78 34.77 -20.94
CA TYR A 55 33.47 34.95 -21.57
C TYR A 55 32.80 33.61 -21.90
N ARG A 56 33.56 32.65 -22.46
CA ARG A 56 33.06 31.31 -22.76
C ARG A 56 32.68 30.52 -21.51
N LEU A 57 33.47 30.62 -20.45
CA LEU A 57 33.18 30.00 -19.15
C LEU A 57 31.94 30.63 -18.50
N CYS A 58 31.81 31.96 -18.54
CA CYS A 58 30.63 32.66 -18.07
C CYS A 58 29.37 32.23 -18.84
N GLU A 59 29.41 32.19 -20.16
CA GLU A 59 28.29 31.69 -20.99
C GLU A 59 27.92 30.25 -20.63
N PHE A 60 28.92 29.36 -20.48
CA PHE A 60 28.68 27.98 -20.09
C PHE A 60 28.02 27.89 -18.71
N ILE A 61 28.52 28.63 -17.71
CA ILE A 61 27.96 28.67 -16.35
C ILE A 61 26.52 29.21 -16.37
N LEU A 62 26.26 30.30 -17.11
CA LEU A 62 24.93 30.91 -17.22
C LEU A 62 23.92 29.97 -17.87
N ILE A 63 24.31 29.23 -18.91
CA ILE A 63 23.45 28.24 -19.56
C ILE A 63 23.14 27.09 -18.60
N ASN A 64 24.15 26.52 -17.93
CA ASN A 64 23.93 25.43 -16.98
C ASN A 64 23.03 25.86 -15.80
N PHE A 65 23.23 27.06 -15.27
CA PHE A 65 22.38 27.60 -14.21
C PHE A 65 20.94 27.79 -14.67
N SER A 66 20.73 28.32 -15.88
CA SER A 66 19.40 28.45 -16.49
C SER A 66 18.71 27.09 -16.65
N TRP A 67 19.43 26.07 -17.14
CA TRP A 67 18.91 24.71 -17.23
C TRP A 67 18.52 24.15 -15.86
N ILE A 68 19.38 24.29 -14.85
CA ILE A 68 19.10 23.84 -13.47
C ILE A 68 17.83 24.52 -12.93
N LEU A 69 17.70 25.84 -13.12
CA LEU A 69 16.50 26.58 -12.70
C LEU A 69 15.24 26.09 -13.42
N LEU A 70 15.29 25.83 -14.73
CA LEU A 70 14.16 25.29 -15.49
C LEU A 70 13.78 23.87 -15.03
N TYR A 71 14.78 23.02 -14.73
CA TYR A 71 14.52 21.70 -14.15
C TYR A 71 13.84 21.83 -12.78
N GLN A 72 14.31 22.74 -11.92
CA GLN A 72 13.71 22.94 -10.61
C GLN A 72 12.26 23.45 -10.70
N MET A 73 11.99 24.45 -11.56
CA MET A 73 10.62 24.95 -11.80
C MET A 73 9.68 23.87 -12.35
N SER A 74 10.17 23.01 -13.26
CA SER A 74 9.35 21.91 -13.81
C SER A 74 9.06 20.83 -12.77
N ALA A 75 10.02 20.50 -11.90
CA ALA A 75 9.83 19.60 -10.78
C ALA A 75 8.80 20.14 -9.76
N GLU A 76 8.89 21.42 -9.39
CA GLU A 76 7.92 22.07 -8.49
C GLU A 76 6.51 22.06 -9.07
N LYS A 77 6.37 22.33 -10.38
CA LYS A 77 5.08 22.27 -11.07
C LYS A 77 4.49 20.85 -11.07
N LEU A 78 5.32 19.84 -11.34
CA LEU A 78 4.89 18.44 -11.31
C LEU A 78 4.44 18.03 -9.90
N GLN A 79 5.19 18.42 -8.87
CA GLN A 79 4.82 18.15 -7.47
C GLN A 79 3.52 18.84 -7.08
N SER A 80 3.29 20.08 -7.53
CA SER A 80 2.02 20.78 -7.32
C SER A 80 0.86 20.06 -7.99
N GLU A 81 1.03 19.57 -9.22
CA GLU A 81 -0.03 18.88 -9.95
C GLU A 81 -0.36 17.52 -9.32
N VAL A 82 0.66 16.76 -8.88
CA VAL A 82 0.47 15.52 -8.12
C VAL A 82 -0.27 15.79 -6.81
N HIS A 83 0.09 16.85 -6.08
CA HIS A 83 -0.59 17.22 -4.84
C HIS A 83 -2.05 17.60 -5.06
N LYS A 84 -2.34 18.40 -6.09
CA LYS A 84 -3.72 18.73 -6.48
C LYS A 84 -4.52 17.49 -6.85
N ASN A 85 -3.97 16.61 -7.69
CA ASN A 85 -4.64 15.37 -8.09
C ASN A 85 -4.89 14.44 -6.90
N MET A 86 -3.94 14.35 -5.97
CA MET A 86 -4.10 13.58 -4.73
C MET A 86 -5.22 14.16 -3.86
N ILE A 87 -5.26 15.49 -3.71
CA ILE A 87 -6.33 16.18 -2.98
C ILE A 87 -7.70 15.95 -3.65
N THR A 88 -7.79 16.12 -4.97
CA THR A 88 -9.02 15.85 -5.72
C THR A 88 -9.47 14.40 -5.56
N PHE A 89 -8.54 13.45 -5.55
CA PHE A 89 -8.86 12.04 -5.32
C PHE A 89 -9.35 11.78 -3.90
N ILE A 90 -8.79 12.46 -2.89
CA ILE A 90 -9.27 12.41 -1.50
C ILE A 90 -10.69 12.94 -1.41
N TYR A 91 -11.00 14.11 -1.97
CA TYR A 91 -12.36 14.66 -1.96
C TYR A 91 -13.35 13.78 -2.71
N LEU A 92 -12.97 13.28 -3.89
CA LEU A 92 -13.82 12.36 -4.66
C LEU A 92 -14.09 11.06 -3.89
N CYS A 93 -13.09 10.54 -3.17
CA CYS A 93 -13.24 9.39 -2.30
C CYS A 93 -14.19 9.73 -1.14
N SER A 94 -14.03 10.87 -0.48
CA SER A 94 -14.94 11.32 0.58
C SER A 94 -16.39 11.44 0.11
N ASP A 95 -16.64 12.00 -1.07
CA ASP A 95 -17.98 12.13 -1.67
C ASP A 95 -18.57 10.75 -2.08
N LEU A 96 -17.72 9.80 -2.49
CA LEU A 96 -18.13 8.42 -2.82
C LEU A 96 -18.43 7.56 -1.60
N PHE A 97 -17.92 7.92 -0.41
CA PHE A 97 -18.09 7.17 0.85
C PHE A 97 -18.94 7.92 1.89
N GLU A 98 -19.64 9.00 1.51
CA GLU A 98 -20.59 9.69 2.39
C GLU A 98 -21.74 8.75 2.79
N GLY A 99 -21.61 8.14 3.98
CA GLY A 99 -22.60 7.25 4.56
C GLY A 99 -22.18 5.80 4.74
N GLU A 100 -20.99 5.40 4.26
CA GLU A 100 -20.47 4.07 4.58
C GLU A 100 -19.90 4.06 6.00
N THR A 101 -20.65 3.48 6.94
CA THR A 101 -20.12 3.18 8.27
C THR A 101 -18.96 2.20 8.12
N PHE A 102 -17.72 2.66 8.29
CA PHE A 102 -16.56 1.78 8.27
C PHE A 102 -16.66 0.80 9.44
N LEU A 103 -17.13 -0.43 9.20
CA LEU A 103 -17.26 -1.41 10.27
C LEU A 103 -15.90 -1.76 10.86
N LYS A 104 -15.78 -1.77 12.19
CA LYS A 104 -14.54 -2.03 12.90
C LYS A 104 -14.73 -3.15 13.93
N CYS A 105 -13.70 -4.00 14.05
CA CYS A 105 -13.59 -5.00 15.09
C CYS A 105 -12.64 -4.54 16.20
N GLU A 106 -12.84 -5.06 17.40
CA GLU A 106 -11.94 -4.87 18.53
C GLU A 106 -10.57 -5.51 18.24
N ALA A 107 -9.53 -5.06 18.95
CA ALA A 107 -8.20 -5.65 18.80
C ALA A 107 -8.24 -7.13 19.19
N GLY A 108 -7.61 -7.98 18.38
CA GLY A 108 -7.64 -9.45 18.55
C GLY A 108 -8.86 -10.14 17.94
N TRP A 109 -9.77 -9.38 17.31
CA TRP A 109 -10.89 -9.93 16.55
C TRP A 109 -10.64 -9.79 15.05
N GLU A 110 -10.85 -10.88 14.30
CA GLU A 110 -10.72 -10.89 12.85
C GLU A 110 -11.99 -10.36 12.20
N LYS A 111 -11.85 -9.31 11.38
CA LYS A 111 -12.98 -8.74 10.63
C LYS A 111 -13.22 -9.56 9.39
N HIS A 112 -14.45 -10.04 9.22
CA HIS A 112 -14.88 -10.59 7.94
C HIS A 112 -16.30 -10.15 7.61
N GLY A 113 -16.47 -9.45 6.49
CA GLY A 113 -17.73 -8.82 6.07
C GLY A 113 -18.31 -7.92 7.17
N GLY A 114 -19.55 -8.21 7.57
CA GLY A 114 -20.25 -7.47 8.61
C GLY A 114 -19.99 -7.91 10.06
N ASN A 115 -19.16 -8.94 10.28
CA ASN A 115 -18.98 -9.58 11.59
C ASN A 115 -17.50 -9.60 12.02
N CYS A 116 -17.30 -9.81 13.32
CA CYS A 116 -16.02 -9.95 13.99
C CYS A 116 -15.94 -11.35 14.63
N TYR A 117 -14.80 -12.01 14.45
CA TYR A 117 -14.57 -13.37 14.92
C TYR A 117 -13.41 -13.40 15.91
N TYR A 118 -13.58 -14.13 17.01
CA TYR A 118 -12.52 -14.34 18.01
C TYR A 118 -12.22 -15.82 18.17
N PHE A 119 -10.98 -16.20 17.90
CA PHE A 119 -10.48 -17.57 18.05
C PHE A 119 -9.88 -17.71 19.44
N SER A 120 -10.69 -18.19 20.39
CA SER A 120 -10.24 -18.44 21.75
C SER A 120 -9.28 -19.64 21.77
N THR A 121 -8.06 -19.42 22.25
CA THR A 121 -7.09 -20.50 22.45
C THR A 121 -7.31 -21.27 23.76
N SER A 122 -8.16 -20.76 24.65
CA SER A 122 -8.50 -21.40 25.92
C SER A 122 -9.45 -22.57 25.67
N LYS A 123 -9.07 -23.75 26.16
CA LYS A 123 -9.88 -24.97 26.04
C LYS A 123 -10.91 -25.05 27.16
N SER A 124 -12.18 -25.26 26.82
CA SER A 124 -13.26 -25.47 27.79
C SER A 124 -14.43 -26.25 27.19
N SER A 125 -15.41 -26.62 28.00
CA SER A 125 -16.66 -27.23 27.52
C SER A 125 -17.43 -26.28 26.60
N TRP A 126 -18.35 -26.82 25.81
CA TRP A 126 -19.17 -26.02 24.89
C TRP A 126 -19.95 -24.92 25.64
N ILE A 127 -20.57 -25.28 26.77
CA ILE A 127 -21.34 -24.35 27.61
C ILE A 127 -20.44 -23.24 28.19
N ASN A 128 -19.24 -23.58 28.66
CA ASN A 128 -18.32 -22.59 29.21
C ASN A 128 -17.72 -21.70 28.11
N SER A 129 -17.48 -22.26 26.93
CA SER A 129 -17.05 -21.51 25.74
C SER A 129 -18.11 -20.49 25.33
N ARG A 130 -19.38 -20.91 25.27
CA ARG A 130 -20.50 -20.02 25.00
C ARG A 130 -20.60 -18.88 26.01
N ARG A 131 -20.44 -19.19 27.30
CA ARG A 131 -20.42 -18.16 28.36
C ARG A 131 -19.27 -17.18 28.17
N SER A 132 -18.07 -17.67 27.84
CA SER A 132 -16.91 -16.82 27.55
C SER A 132 -17.16 -15.90 26.35
N CYS A 133 -17.82 -16.38 25.28
CA CYS A 133 -18.24 -15.52 24.18
C CYS A 133 -19.25 -14.46 24.65
N ALA A 134 -20.24 -14.85 25.46
CA ALA A 134 -21.22 -13.92 26.03
C ALA A 134 -20.57 -12.81 26.87
N ASP A 135 -19.51 -13.13 27.63
CA ASP A 135 -18.75 -12.15 28.42
C ASP A 135 -18.08 -11.07 27.54
N HIS A 136 -17.85 -11.36 26.25
CA HIS A 136 -17.32 -10.41 25.25
C HIS A 136 -18.41 -9.73 24.39
N GLY A 137 -19.69 -9.88 24.76
CA GLY A 137 -20.82 -9.38 23.98
C GLY A 137 -20.97 -10.09 22.63
N SER A 138 -20.64 -11.37 22.58
CA SER A 138 -20.69 -12.24 21.39
C SER A 138 -21.40 -13.56 21.73
N ASP A 139 -21.57 -14.45 20.75
CA ASP A 139 -21.98 -15.84 20.99
C ASP A 139 -21.04 -16.78 20.23
N LEU A 140 -21.15 -18.09 20.41
CA LEU A 140 -20.43 -19.05 19.56
C LEU A 140 -20.83 -18.84 18.10
N VAL A 141 -19.86 -18.98 17.20
CA VAL A 141 -20.04 -18.65 15.78
C VAL A 141 -21.16 -19.44 15.13
N LYS A 142 -21.96 -18.77 14.31
CA LYS A 142 -22.93 -19.38 13.41
C LYS A 142 -22.35 -19.42 12.00
N ILE A 143 -22.45 -20.55 11.34
CA ILE A 143 -21.88 -20.71 9.99
C ILE A 143 -23.02 -20.76 8.98
N ASP A 144 -23.05 -19.74 8.13
CA ASP A 144 -24.10 -19.52 7.13
C ASP A 144 -23.63 -19.72 5.68
N SER A 145 -22.35 -19.46 5.39
CA SER A 145 -21.73 -19.69 4.06
C SER A 145 -20.20 -19.52 4.07
N ARG A 146 -19.59 -19.36 5.25
CA ARG A 146 -18.25 -18.76 5.42
C ARG A 146 -17.21 -19.72 5.99
N GLU A 147 -17.52 -21.02 5.97
CA GLU A 147 -16.71 -22.12 6.51
C GLU A 147 -15.27 -22.06 6.01
N ASP A 148 -15.05 -22.00 4.70
CA ASP A 148 -13.74 -21.99 4.03
C ASP A 148 -12.80 -20.93 4.61
N ARG A 149 -13.37 -19.80 5.00
CA ARG A 149 -12.62 -18.64 5.49
C ARG A 149 -12.27 -18.77 6.96
N LEU A 150 -13.16 -19.33 7.77
CA LEU A 150 -12.87 -19.66 9.17
C LEU A 150 -11.80 -20.75 9.26
N ARG A 151 -11.86 -21.75 8.36
CA ARG A 151 -10.81 -22.77 8.23
C ARG A 151 -9.45 -22.17 7.87
N GLY A 152 -9.42 -21.18 6.98
CA GLY A 152 -8.17 -20.49 6.61
C GLY A 152 -7.49 -19.75 7.76
N LEU A 153 -8.19 -19.51 8.87
CA LEU A 153 -7.65 -18.90 10.08
C LEU A 153 -7.16 -19.92 11.12
N MET A 154 -7.40 -21.22 10.88
CA MET A 154 -6.88 -22.32 11.70
C MET A 154 -5.43 -22.58 11.26
N VAL A 155 -4.50 -22.56 12.21
CA VAL A 155 -3.05 -22.57 11.91
C VAL A 155 -2.42 -23.91 12.26
N GLU A 156 -2.86 -24.52 13.37
CA GLU A 156 -2.28 -25.75 13.87
C GLU A 156 -3.08 -26.96 13.36
N ASP A 157 -2.39 -28.07 13.06
CA ASP A 157 -3.05 -29.28 12.54
C ASP A 157 -4.01 -29.92 13.55
N ASP A 158 -3.82 -29.65 14.86
CA ASP A 158 -4.64 -30.12 15.98
C ASP A 158 -5.75 -29.13 16.39
N ASP A 159 -5.92 -28.04 15.64
CA ASP A 159 -6.94 -27.05 15.94
C ASP A 159 -8.36 -27.63 15.80
N LYS A 160 -9.07 -27.62 16.92
CA LYS A 160 -10.46 -28.06 17.08
C LYS A 160 -11.21 -27.00 17.85
N PHE A 161 -12.24 -26.43 17.24
CA PHE A 161 -12.99 -25.32 17.81
C PHE A 161 -14.47 -25.65 17.93
N TRP A 162 -15.05 -25.37 19.09
CA TRP A 162 -16.50 -25.31 19.26
C TRP A 162 -17.10 -24.22 18.38
N ILE A 163 -18.23 -24.57 17.74
CA ILE A 163 -19.11 -23.65 17.02
C ILE A 163 -20.49 -23.64 17.67
N GLY A 164 -21.36 -22.72 17.26
CA GLY A 164 -22.65 -22.48 17.91
C GLY A 164 -23.75 -23.48 17.58
N LEU A 165 -23.44 -24.66 17.04
CA LEU A 165 -24.43 -25.66 16.65
C LEU A 165 -24.57 -26.74 17.73
N THR A 166 -25.81 -27.11 18.06
CA THR A 166 -26.15 -28.14 19.07
C THR A 166 -27.54 -28.72 18.81
N ASP A 167 -27.77 -29.97 19.15
CA ASP A 167 -29.09 -30.63 19.17
C ASP A 167 -29.53 -31.03 20.59
N SER A 168 -28.83 -30.54 21.61
CA SER A 168 -29.12 -30.79 23.05
C SER A 168 -30.55 -30.44 23.51
N VAL A 169 -31.33 -29.73 22.69
CA VAL A 169 -32.75 -29.43 22.93
C VAL A 169 -33.67 -30.53 22.39
N GLU A 170 -33.35 -31.09 21.23
CA GLU A 170 -34.12 -32.11 20.52
C GLU A 170 -33.15 -32.97 19.69
N GLU A 171 -32.83 -34.16 20.22
CA GLU A 171 -31.92 -35.15 19.61
C GLU A 171 -32.18 -35.34 18.11
N GLY A 172 -31.13 -35.26 17.29
CA GLY A 172 -31.22 -35.40 15.84
C GLY A 172 -31.75 -34.15 15.13
N ARG A 173 -31.97 -33.05 15.84
CA ARG A 173 -32.37 -31.76 15.25
C ARG A 173 -31.46 -30.63 15.72
N TRP A 174 -30.65 -30.15 14.79
CA TRP A 174 -29.62 -29.16 15.07
C TRP A 174 -30.14 -27.71 15.06
N PHE A 175 -29.76 -26.97 16.10
CA PHE A 175 -30.06 -25.56 16.29
C PHE A 175 -28.79 -24.76 16.53
N TRP A 176 -28.73 -23.58 15.94
CA TRP A 176 -27.73 -22.57 16.25
C TRP A 176 -28.02 -21.93 17.61
N VAL A 177 -27.01 -21.31 18.21
CA VAL A 177 -27.13 -20.57 19.49
C VAL A 177 -28.16 -19.43 19.46
N ASP A 178 -28.52 -18.93 18.27
CA ASP A 178 -29.58 -17.94 18.05
C ASP A 178 -30.99 -18.55 17.98
N GLY A 179 -31.11 -19.88 18.09
CA GLY A 179 -32.35 -20.66 18.04
C GLY A 179 -32.83 -21.00 16.62
N SER A 180 -32.14 -20.55 15.58
CA SER A 180 -32.49 -20.94 14.21
C SER A 180 -32.07 -22.39 13.93
N PRO A 181 -32.88 -23.16 13.16
CA PRO A 181 -32.52 -24.51 12.78
C PRO A 181 -31.36 -24.50 11.76
N LEU A 182 -30.60 -25.60 11.71
CA LEU A 182 -29.65 -25.84 10.62
C LEU A 182 -30.39 -25.93 9.28
N ASP A 183 -29.88 -25.22 8.28
CA ASP A 183 -30.23 -25.48 6.88
C ASP A 183 -29.35 -26.61 6.39
N GLU A 184 -29.95 -27.77 6.07
CA GLU A 184 -29.23 -28.96 5.63
C GLU A 184 -28.37 -28.73 4.37
N SER A 185 -28.70 -27.72 3.55
CA SER A 185 -27.90 -27.34 2.38
C SER A 185 -26.59 -26.61 2.73
N LEU A 186 -26.48 -26.16 3.99
CA LEU A 186 -25.33 -25.49 4.59
C LEU A 186 -24.72 -26.35 5.71
N SER A 187 -24.91 -27.66 5.64
CA SER A 187 -24.28 -28.61 6.54
C SER A 187 -22.87 -28.97 6.03
N PHE A 188 -21.89 -28.89 6.93
CA PHE A 188 -20.49 -29.18 6.62
C PHE A 188 -19.98 -30.37 7.42
N TRP A 189 -20.85 -31.33 7.70
CA TRP A 189 -20.53 -32.58 8.39
C TRP A 189 -19.42 -33.33 7.68
N SER A 190 -18.47 -33.83 8.47
CA SER A 190 -17.47 -34.78 8.00
C SER A 190 -18.13 -36.10 7.58
N GLN A 191 -17.37 -36.94 6.89
CA GLN A 191 -17.87 -38.23 6.44
C GLN A 191 -18.30 -39.09 7.64
N ASN A 192 -19.56 -39.53 7.61
CA ASN A 192 -20.25 -40.32 8.65
C ASN A 192 -20.66 -39.56 9.91
N GLU A 193 -20.53 -38.23 9.92
CA GLU A 193 -21.03 -37.39 11.01
C GLU A 193 -22.42 -36.81 10.66
N PRO A 194 -23.23 -36.42 11.66
CA PRO A 194 -23.03 -36.71 13.08
C PRO A 194 -23.31 -38.18 13.41
N ASP A 195 -22.55 -38.76 14.35
CA ASP A 195 -22.64 -40.20 14.70
C ASP A 195 -23.24 -40.51 16.08
N ASP A 196 -23.49 -39.47 16.90
CA ASP A 196 -24.02 -39.57 18.26
C ASP A 196 -23.28 -40.65 19.10
N TRP A 197 -21.94 -40.64 19.03
CA TRP A 197 -21.15 -41.72 19.62
C TRP A 197 -21.23 -41.78 21.15
N LYS A 198 -21.80 -42.86 21.67
CA LYS A 198 -22.04 -43.06 23.13
C LYS A 198 -20.93 -43.75 23.90
N GLY A 199 -19.75 -43.91 23.30
CA GLY A 199 -18.66 -44.68 23.91
C GLY A 199 -18.01 -43.96 25.11
N GLU A 200 -17.79 -42.65 24.99
CA GLU A 200 -17.25 -41.81 26.08
C GLU A 200 -18.32 -41.19 26.98
N ASN A 201 -19.50 -40.91 26.41
CA ASN A 201 -20.60 -40.28 27.12
C ASN A 201 -21.92 -41.01 26.81
N PRO A 202 -22.58 -41.64 27.79
CA PRO A 202 -23.87 -42.31 27.57
C PRO A 202 -24.99 -41.37 27.08
N ALA A 203 -24.86 -40.07 27.33
CA ALA A 203 -25.83 -39.09 26.87
C ALA A 203 -25.79 -38.88 25.35
N GLY A 204 -24.65 -39.16 24.70
CA GLY A 204 -24.45 -38.81 23.30
C GLY A 204 -23.50 -37.64 23.08
N GLU A 205 -23.47 -37.20 21.84
CA GLU A 205 -22.62 -36.12 21.33
C GLU A 205 -23.44 -34.93 20.83
N ASP A 206 -23.90 -34.06 21.74
CA ASP A 206 -24.90 -33.06 21.36
C ASP A 206 -24.35 -31.70 20.87
N CYS A 207 -23.02 -31.57 20.72
CA CYS A 207 -22.34 -30.30 20.46
C CYS A 207 -21.36 -30.38 19.30
N VAL A 208 -21.29 -29.34 18.47
CA VAL A 208 -20.52 -29.40 17.22
C VAL A 208 -19.19 -28.66 17.33
N ARG A 209 -18.14 -29.32 16.85
CA ARG A 209 -16.83 -28.72 16.62
C ARG A 209 -16.43 -28.76 15.14
N MET A 210 -15.70 -27.75 14.70
CA MET A 210 -15.04 -27.72 13.40
C MET A 210 -13.52 -27.90 13.54
N GLY A 211 -12.87 -28.40 12.49
CA GLY A 211 -11.40 -28.48 12.41
C GLY A 211 -10.87 -29.87 12.07
N GLU A 212 -9.61 -30.12 12.45
CA GLU A 212 -8.85 -31.35 12.17
C GLU A 212 -8.40 -31.48 10.71
N ARG A 213 -7.18 -31.01 10.38
CA ARG A 213 -6.65 -30.99 9.00
C ARG A 213 -6.51 -32.39 8.37
N GLY A 214 -6.41 -33.44 9.19
CA GLY A 214 -6.22 -34.82 8.74
C GLY A 214 -7.43 -35.47 8.04
N GLY A 215 -8.60 -34.83 8.06
CA GLY A 215 -9.84 -35.32 7.43
C GLY A 215 -10.30 -34.43 6.28
N SER A 216 -9.82 -34.73 5.07
CA SER A 216 -10.20 -34.10 3.79
C SER A 216 -9.81 -32.64 3.52
N HIS A 217 -9.39 -32.38 2.28
CA HIS A 217 -9.29 -31.04 1.70
C HIS A 217 -10.66 -30.41 1.42
N ASP A 218 -11.73 -31.21 1.53
CA ASP A 218 -13.10 -30.77 1.34
C ASP A 218 -13.60 -29.97 2.55
N LEU A 219 -14.61 -29.13 2.33
CA LEU A 219 -15.20 -28.21 3.30
C LEU A 219 -15.96 -28.91 4.44
N THR A 220 -16.03 -30.24 4.40
CA THR A 220 -16.71 -31.12 5.36
C THR A 220 -15.84 -31.40 6.58
N CYS A 221 -15.93 -30.58 7.62
CA CYS A 221 -15.07 -30.69 8.82
C CYS A 221 -15.82 -30.53 10.16
N TRP A 222 -17.15 -30.63 10.14
CA TRP A 222 -17.95 -30.63 11.36
C TRP A 222 -18.11 -32.04 11.90
N PHE A 223 -18.03 -32.14 13.22
CA PHE A 223 -18.20 -33.37 13.96
C PHE A 223 -18.97 -33.02 15.23
N ASP A 224 -19.93 -33.86 15.57
CA ASP A 224 -20.51 -33.83 16.88
C ASP A 224 -19.54 -34.43 17.91
N LYS A 225 -19.59 -33.89 19.13
CA LYS A 225 -18.78 -34.30 20.27
C LYS A 225 -19.57 -34.07 21.54
N ALA A 226 -19.28 -34.88 22.55
CA ALA A 226 -19.82 -34.66 23.90
C ALA A 226 -19.50 -33.23 24.38
N CYS A 227 -20.54 -32.49 24.76
CA CYS A 227 -20.45 -31.06 25.11
C CYS A 227 -19.47 -30.72 26.25
N ASN A 228 -19.12 -31.71 27.07
CA ASN A 228 -18.21 -31.55 28.22
C ASN A 228 -16.71 -31.63 27.83
N VAL A 229 -16.39 -32.02 26.60
CA VAL A 229 -15.01 -32.08 26.10
C VAL A 229 -14.38 -30.69 26.10
N SER A 230 -13.10 -30.62 26.45
CA SER A 230 -12.36 -29.36 26.52
C SER A 230 -11.72 -29.01 25.18
N LEU A 231 -12.34 -28.12 24.41
CA LEU A 231 -11.85 -27.63 23.11
C LEU A 231 -11.74 -26.11 23.09
N LYS A 232 -10.99 -25.59 22.11
CA LYS A 232 -10.96 -24.16 21.79
C LYS A 232 -12.35 -23.73 21.27
N SER A 233 -12.59 -22.44 21.07
CA SER A 233 -13.88 -21.95 20.55
C SER A 233 -13.75 -20.74 19.65
N ILE A 234 -14.73 -20.55 18.77
CA ILE A 234 -14.83 -19.37 17.91
C ILE A 234 -16.07 -18.59 18.34
N CYS A 235 -15.87 -17.32 18.71
CA CYS A 235 -16.94 -16.40 19.02
C CYS A 235 -17.22 -15.47 17.83
N GLU A 236 -18.47 -15.03 17.68
CA GLU A 236 -18.91 -14.11 16.62
C GLU A 236 -19.78 -12.99 17.22
N LYS A 237 -19.56 -11.76 16.72
CA LYS A 237 -20.46 -10.63 16.93
C LYS A 237 -20.52 -9.73 15.70
N PRO A 238 -21.61 -8.96 15.51
CA PRO A 238 -21.65 -7.92 14.48
C PRO A 238 -20.52 -6.91 14.67
N ALA A 239 -19.91 -6.48 13.57
CA ALA A 239 -18.92 -5.43 13.61
C ALA A 239 -19.58 -4.09 13.97
N ALA A 240 -18.91 -3.29 14.79
CA ALA A 240 -19.44 -2.00 15.22
C ALA A 240 -19.18 -0.93 14.15
N PRO A 241 -20.07 0.08 14.01
CA PRO A 241 -19.76 1.27 13.21
C PRO A 241 -18.48 1.92 13.73
N GLY A 242 -17.45 1.98 12.90
CA GLY A 242 -16.27 2.78 13.16
C GLY A 242 -16.65 4.26 13.19
N ARG A 243 -15.96 5.03 14.02
CA ARG A 243 -16.10 6.48 13.97
C ARG A 243 -15.65 6.94 12.58
N PRO A 244 -16.41 7.81 11.90
CA PRO A 244 -15.93 8.44 10.68
C PRO A 244 -14.59 9.11 10.97
N CYS A 245 -13.67 9.04 10.01
CA CYS A 245 -12.45 9.82 10.07
C CYS A 245 -12.86 11.31 10.10
N VAL A 246 -12.63 11.97 11.24
CA VAL A 246 -12.85 13.42 11.42
C VAL A 246 -11.60 14.17 11.00
#